data_AF-A0A2L1JBN8-F1
#
_entry.id   AF-A0A2L1JBN8-F1
#
_cell.length_a   1.000
_cell.length_b   1.000
_cell.length_c   1.000
_cell.angle_alpha   90.00
_cell.angle_beta   90.00
_cell.angle_gamma   90.00
#
_symmetry.space_group_name_H-M   'P 1'
#
loop_
_entity.id
_entity.type
_entity.pdbx_description
1 polymer ?
#
loop_
_entity_poly.entity_id
_entity_poly.type
_entity_poly.pdbx_seq_one_letter_code
_entity_poly.pdbx_strand_id
1 'polypeptide(L)'
;MKGVFALAALALLAGCSSMNMFNKAVPADKWTTWTCDSKAEVNWRFANQARSEVDVRLGGSEQVYRLKQEVAASGVLYSDGQLAFHTKGEEGLVYWVATDDLIGRGCKAQ
;
A
#
# COMPACT_ATOMS: atom_id res chain seq x y z
N MET A 1 52.27 -16.71 -38.60
CA MET A 1 51.25 -17.09 -37.59
C MET A 1 51.47 -16.25 -36.35
N LYS A 2 50.38 -15.76 -35.73
CA LYS A 2 50.26 -15.00 -34.47
C LYS A 2 49.87 -13.54 -34.67
N GLY A 3 48.68 -13.20 -34.17
CA GLY A 3 48.32 -11.81 -33.87
C GLY A 3 46.91 -11.39 -34.26
N VAL A 4 45.86 -12.13 -33.90
CA VAL A 4 44.49 -11.60 -33.92
C VAL A 4 43.68 -12.21 -32.78
N PHE A 5 43.81 -11.69 -31.56
CA PHE A 5 42.84 -11.91 -30.47
C PHE A 5 42.83 -10.71 -29.54
N ALA A 6 42.36 -9.58 -30.06
CA ALA A 6 41.93 -8.45 -29.25
C ALA A 6 40.56 -8.05 -29.80
N LEU A 7 39.50 -8.38 -29.07
CA LEU A 7 38.14 -7.81 -29.09
C LEU A 7 37.17 -8.84 -28.49
N ALA A 8 37.29 -9.07 -27.19
CA ALA A 8 36.26 -9.75 -26.40
C ALA A 8 36.16 -9.04 -25.05
N ALA A 9 35.81 -7.76 -25.09
CA ALA A 9 35.40 -6.99 -23.94
C ALA A 9 34.15 -6.20 -24.33
N LEU A 10 33.22 -6.07 -23.39
CA LEU A 10 31.95 -5.35 -23.45
C LEU A 10 30.74 -6.09 -24.05
N ALA A 11 30.25 -7.12 -23.37
CA ALA A 11 28.87 -7.59 -23.57
C ALA A 11 28.16 -8.15 -22.32
N LEU A 12 28.61 -7.85 -21.09
CA LEU A 12 28.00 -8.42 -19.87
C LEU A 12 27.51 -7.37 -18.85
N LEU A 13 27.01 -6.23 -19.32
CA LEU A 13 26.22 -5.30 -18.50
C LEU A 13 24.76 -5.25 -18.99
N ALA A 14 24.20 -6.40 -19.36
CA ALA A 14 22.75 -6.55 -19.51
C ALA A 14 22.13 -6.42 -18.11
N GLY A 15 21.65 -5.22 -17.82
CA GLY A 15 21.12 -4.83 -16.52
C GLY A 15 19.97 -5.71 -16.07
N CYS A 16 20.07 -6.17 -14.82
CA CYS A 16 18.91 -6.61 -14.05
C CYS A 16 18.08 -5.39 -13.60
N SER A 17 17.63 -4.57 -14.55
CA SER A 17 16.38 -3.84 -14.37
C SER A 17 15.27 -4.77 -14.82
N SER A 18 15.05 -5.83 -14.04
CA SER A 18 13.81 -6.59 -14.08
C SER A 18 12.71 -5.62 -13.68
N MET A 19 12.18 -4.94 -14.70
CA MET A 19 10.89 -4.28 -14.69
C MET A 19 9.89 -5.15 -13.94
N ASN A 20 9.05 -4.52 -13.13
CA ASN A 20 7.96 -5.05 -12.32
C ASN A 20 6.92 -5.87 -13.12
N MET A 21 7.34 -6.91 -13.83
CA MET A 21 6.50 -7.85 -14.57
C MET A 21 5.61 -8.70 -13.64
N PHE A 22 5.77 -8.51 -12.33
CA PHE A 22 4.93 -9.10 -11.28
C PHE A 22 4.09 -8.07 -10.52
N ASN A 23 3.68 -6.97 -11.17
CA ASN A 23 2.42 -6.34 -10.78
C ASN A 23 1.28 -7.31 -11.12
N LYS A 24 1.18 -8.41 -10.37
CA LYS A 24 -0.08 -9.12 -10.19
C LYS A 24 -1.00 -8.04 -9.63
N ALA A 25 -1.86 -7.48 -10.48
CA ALA A 25 -2.99 -6.71 -10.04
C ALA A 25 -3.74 -7.60 -9.06
N VAL A 26 -3.56 -7.35 -7.77
CA VAL A 26 -4.37 -7.99 -6.73
C VAL A 26 -5.80 -7.66 -7.13
N PRO A 27 -6.68 -8.66 -7.33
CA PRO A 27 -8.07 -8.39 -7.66
C PRO A 27 -8.60 -7.35 -6.68
N ALA A 28 -9.21 -6.28 -7.19
CA ALA A 28 -9.80 -5.21 -6.39
C ALA A 28 -10.89 -5.73 -5.43
N ASP A 29 -11.22 -7.02 -5.47
CA ASP A 29 -12.16 -7.70 -4.60
C ASP A 29 -11.55 -8.39 -3.38
N LYS A 30 -10.22 -8.49 -3.28
CA LYS A 30 -9.60 -9.10 -2.11
C LYS A 30 -9.41 -8.07 -0.99
N TRP A 31 -10.14 -8.26 0.11
CA TRP A 31 -9.95 -7.52 1.35
C TRP A 31 -8.72 -8.00 2.12
N THR A 32 -8.01 -7.06 2.71
CA THR A 32 -6.89 -7.27 3.63
C THR A 32 -7.36 -6.95 5.04
N THR A 33 -7.20 -7.88 5.97
CA THR A 33 -7.52 -7.68 7.38
C THR A 33 -6.26 -7.31 8.15
N TRP A 34 -6.27 -6.16 8.80
CA TRP A 34 -5.23 -5.70 9.71
C TRP A 34 -5.75 -5.69 11.14
N THR A 35 -4.92 -6.15 12.08
CA THR A 35 -5.20 -6.04 13.53
C THR A 35 -4.34 -4.94 14.10
N CYS A 36 -4.97 -3.99 14.80
CA CYS A 36 -4.30 -2.89 15.49
C CYS A 36 -3.83 -3.31 16.89
N ASP A 37 -2.99 -2.49 17.53
CA ASP A 37 -2.50 -2.74 18.89
C ASP A 37 -3.65 -2.87 19.91
N SER A 38 -4.73 -2.10 19.69
CA SER A 38 -5.98 -2.13 20.46
C SER A 38 -6.82 -3.40 20.27
N LYS A 39 -6.38 -4.33 19.40
CA LYS A 39 -7.14 -5.48 18.91
C LYS A 39 -8.32 -5.12 18.00
N ALA A 40 -8.51 -3.85 17.66
CA ALA A 40 -9.46 -3.46 16.61
C ALA A 40 -9.03 -4.05 15.26
N GLU A 41 -10.00 -4.50 14.48
CA GLU A 41 -9.78 -4.97 13.12
C GLU A 41 -10.13 -3.89 12.11
N VAL A 42 -9.27 -3.74 11.11
CA VAL A 42 -9.44 -2.84 9.97
C VAL A 42 -9.34 -3.69 8.71
N ASN A 43 -10.44 -3.81 7.99
CA ASN A 43 -10.47 -4.51 6.72
C ASN A 43 -10.40 -3.46 5.61
N TRP A 44 -9.44 -3.57 4.70
CA TRP A 44 -9.27 -2.57 3.64
C TRP A 44 -8.85 -3.20 2.31
N ARG A 45 -9.04 -2.46 1.22
CA ARG A 45 -8.57 -2.82 -0.13
C ARG A 45 -8.35 -1.58 -0.97
N PHE A 46 -7.56 -1.69 -2.05
CA PHE A 46 -7.54 -0.66 -3.09
C PHE A 46 -8.87 -0.67 -3.86
N ALA A 47 -9.52 0.49 -3.95
CA ALA A 47 -10.79 0.65 -4.66
C ALA A 47 -10.60 0.89 -6.17
N ASN A 48 -9.39 1.24 -6.60
CA ASN A 48 -9.04 1.46 -8.00
C ASN A 48 -7.63 0.97 -8.34
N GLN A 49 -7.36 0.80 -9.64
CA GLN A 49 -6.06 0.34 -10.13
C GLN A 49 -4.93 1.35 -9.88
N ALA A 50 -5.26 2.64 -9.83
CA ALA A 50 -4.32 3.71 -9.54
C ALA A 50 -3.84 3.71 -8.07
N ARG A 51 -4.48 2.94 -7.20
CA ARG A 51 -4.25 2.91 -5.74
C ARG A 51 -4.39 4.28 -5.07
N SER A 52 -5.12 5.19 -5.71
CA SER A 52 -5.43 6.52 -5.19
C SER A 52 -6.71 6.53 -4.34
N GLU A 53 -7.43 5.41 -4.30
CA GLU A 53 -8.62 5.24 -3.47
C GLU A 53 -8.58 3.88 -2.77
N VAL A 54 -9.12 3.85 -1.55
CA VAL A 54 -9.25 2.64 -0.74
C VAL A 54 -10.65 2.52 -0.18
N ASP A 55 -11.15 1.29 -0.09
CA ASP A 55 -12.34 0.98 0.69
C ASP A 55 -11.88 0.49 2.07
N VAL A 56 -12.48 0.98 3.16
CA VAL A 56 -12.17 0.62 4.54
C VAL A 56 -13.43 0.21 5.30
N ARG A 57 -13.35 -0.84 6.11
CA ARG A 57 -14.36 -1.32 7.05
C ARG A 57 -13.75 -1.45 8.45
N LEU A 58 -14.46 -0.97 9.46
CA LEU A 58 -13.99 -0.97 10.85
C LEU A 58 -14.71 -2.05 11.66
N GLY A 59 -13.96 -2.79 12.48
CA GLY A 59 -14.51 -3.65 13.53
C GLY A 59 -15.52 -4.69 13.04
N GLY A 60 -15.35 -5.22 11.83
CA GLY A 60 -16.28 -6.20 11.24
C GLY A 60 -17.63 -5.62 10.80
N SER A 61 -17.79 -4.29 10.77
CA SER A 61 -18.99 -3.65 10.22
C SER A 61 -19.11 -3.80 8.70
N GLU A 62 -20.34 -3.76 8.21
CA GLU A 62 -20.64 -3.73 6.76
C GLU A 62 -20.49 -2.34 6.14
N GLN A 63 -20.36 -1.30 6.96
CA GLN A 63 -20.16 0.08 6.48
C GLN A 63 -18.81 0.19 5.76
N VAL A 64 -18.86 0.58 4.49
CA VAL A 64 -17.67 0.84 3.67
C VAL A 64 -17.44 2.35 3.60
N TYR A 65 -16.25 2.78 3.96
CA TYR A 65 -15.75 4.13 3.75
C TYR A 65 -14.85 4.13 2.52
N ARG A 66 -15.19 4.94 1.51
CA ARG A 66 -14.34 5.13 0.33
C ARG A 66 -13.48 6.36 0.52
N LEU A 67 -12.20 6.14 0.76
CA LEU A 67 -11.24 7.18 1.08
C LEU A 67 -10.37 7.49 -0.15
N LYS A 68 -10.07 8.76 -0.35
CA LYS A 68 -9.20 9.24 -1.44
C LYS A 68 -7.84 9.59 -0.90
N GLN A 69 -6.81 9.38 -1.69
CA GLN A 69 -5.45 9.74 -1.32
C GLN A 69 -5.34 11.26 -1.18
N GLU A 70 -4.80 11.68 -0.04
CA GLU A 70 -4.54 13.08 0.31
C GLU A 70 -3.03 13.33 0.43
N VAL A 71 -2.64 14.61 0.45
CA VAL A 71 -1.26 15.01 0.66
C VAL A 71 -0.82 14.66 2.08
N ALA A 72 0.33 13.99 2.22
CA ALA A 72 0.90 13.61 3.52
C ALA A 72 2.41 13.92 3.56
N ALA A 73 2.91 14.28 4.74
CA ALA A 73 4.34 14.55 4.93
C ALA A 73 5.22 13.27 4.87
N SER A 74 4.64 12.11 5.21
CA SER A 74 5.30 10.80 5.18
C SER A 74 4.25 9.72 5.02
N GLY A 75 4.57 8.62 4.34
CA GLY A 75 3.61 7.56 4.07
C GLY A 75 2.51 8.00 3.10
N VAL A 76 1.35 7.33 3.16
CA VAL A 76 0.19 7.63 2.31
C VAL A 76 -1.04 7.80 3.18
N LEU A 77 -1.64 9.00 3.13
CA LEU A 77 -2.90 9.30 3.78
C LEU A 77 -4.04 9.09 2.81
N TYR A 78 -5.08 8.39 3.24
CA TYR A 78 -6.37 8.33 2.58
C TYR A 78 -7.44 8.93 3.49
N SER A 79 -8.32 9.77 2.96
CA SER A 79 -9.46 10.31 3.72
C SER A 79 -10.66 10.62 2.84
N ASP A 80 -11.85 10.65 3.44
CA ASP A 80 -13.09 11.20 2.88
C ASP A 80 -13.58 12.44 3.64
N GLY A 81 -12.74 12.99 4.55
CA GLY A 81 -13.08 14.09 5.45
C GLY A 81 -13.80 13.67 6.73
N GLN A 82 -14.22 12.40 6.86
CA GLN A 82 -14.77 11.84 8.10
C GLN A 82 -13.79 10.84 8.73
N LEU A 83 -13.30 9.89 7.94
CA LEU A 83 -12.35 8.87 8.36
C LEU A 83 -10.99 9.15 7.71
N ALA A 84 -9.92 8.95 8.48
CA ALA A 84 -8.56 8.97 7.97
C ALA A 84 -7.93 7.59 8.15
N PHE A 85 -7.30 7.10 7.09
CA PHE A 85 -6.48 5.90 7.08
C PHE A 85 -5.09 6.25 6.55
N HIS A 86 -4.11 6.26 7.45
CA HIS A 86 -2.74 6.61 7.14
C HIS A 86 -1.87 5.36 7.19
N THR A 87 -1.20 5.06 6.08
CA THR A 87 -0.29 3.92 5.96
C THR A 87 1.16 4.39 5.88
N LYS A 88 2.07 3.66 6.53
CA LYS A 88 3.51 3.87 6.45
C LYS A 88 4.23 2.53 6.50
N GLY A 89 4.76 2.09 5.36
CA GLY A 89 5.33 0.75 5.25
C GLY A 89 4.25 -0.31 5.42
N GLU A 90 4.42 -1.19 6.41
CA GLU A 90 3.49 -2.29 6.71
C GLU A 90 2.52 -1.99 7.86
N GLU A 91 2.50 -0.73 8.33
CA GLU A 91 1.66 -0.30 9.46
C GLU A 91 0.62 0.75 9.04
N GLY A 92 -0.51 0.71 9.74
CA GLY A 92 -1.64 1.61 9.59
C GLY A 92 -2.02 2.33 10.87
N LEU A 93 -2.53 3.55 10.68
CA LEU A 93 -3.17 4.40 11.67
C LEU A 93 -4.56 4.77 11.15
N VAL A 94 -5.58 4.63 11.99
CA VAL A 94 -6.98 4.97 11.66
C VAL A 94 -7.54 5.89 12.74
N TYR A 95 -8.17 7.00 12.34
CA TYR A 95 -8.78 7.95 13.26
C TYR A 95 -9.96 8.70 12.62
N TRP A 96 -10.84 9.24 13.45
CA TRP A 96 -11.91 10.15 13.01
C TRP A 96 -11.34 11.55 12.80
N VAL A 97 -11.56 12.13 11.63
CA VAL A 97 -11.00 13.45 11.25
C VAL A 97 -11.61 14.58 12.08
N ALA A 98 -12.90 14.49 12.41
CA ALA A 98 -13.61 15.57 13.09
C ALA A 98 -13.15 15.78 14.55
N THR A 99 -12.66 14.73 15.20
CA THR A 99 -12.33 14.72 16.64
C THR A 99 -10.89 14.32 16.92
N ASP A 100 -10.14 13.88 15.91
CA ASP A 100 -8.85 13.21 16.05
C ASP A 100 -8.88 11.96 16.96
N ASP A 101 -10.06 11.36 17.13
CA ASP A 101 -10.23 10.18 17.96
C ASP A 101 -9.58 8.96 17.29
N LEU A 102 -8.62 8.38 18.00
CA LEU A 102 -7.87 7.22 17.55
C LEU A 102 -8.76 5.97 17.55
N ILE A 103 -8.91 5.34 16.39
CA ILE A 103 -9.60 4.05 16.23
C ILE A 103 -8.58 2.92 16.35
N GLY A 104 -7.43 3.07 15.70
CA GLY A 104 -6.40 2.03 15.69
C GLY A 104 -5.03 2.59 15.32
N ARG A 105 -3.99 2.08 16.00
CA ARG A 105 -2.58 2.32 15.72
C ARG A 105 -1.88 0.97 15.56
N GLY A 106 -0.81 0.95 14.76
CA GLY A 106 0.00 -0.25 14.58
C GLY A 106 -0.77 -1.35 13.85
N CYS A 107 -1.80 -0.96 13.09
CA CYS A 107 -2.64 -1.89 12.35
C CYS A 107 -1.79 -2.55 11.25
N LYS A 108 -1.68 -3.87 11.26
CA LYS A 108 -0.87 -4.62 10.30
C LYS A 108 -1.47 -5.98 10.03
N ALA A 109 -1.05 -6.59 8.93
CA ALA A 109 -1.41 -7.98 8.65
C ALA A 109 -0.80 -8.88 9.74
N GLN A 110 -1.55 -9.90 10.14
CA GLN A 110 -1.01 -10.96 11.00
C GLN A 110 -0.09 -11.90 10.21
#